data_AF-A0A941VWP6-F1
#
_entry.id   AF-A0A941VWP6-F1
#
_cell.length_a   1.000
_cell.length_b   1.000
_cell.length_c   1.000
_cell.angle_alpha   90.00
_cell.angle_beta   90.00
_cell.angle_gamma   90.00
#
_symmetry.space_group_name_H-M   'P 1'
#
loop_
_entity.id
_entity.type
_entity.pdbx_description
1 polymer ?
#
loop_
_entity_poly.entity_id
_entity_poly.type
_entity_poly.pdbx_seq_one_letter_code
_entity_poly.pdbx_strand_id
1 'polypeptide(L)'
;METLWFAIAAVMVAIYVVMDGFDFGAGALHLWVAREDRERRQVLAAIGPFWDANEVWLLAGGGVLFLAFPKVLASGLSGFYLAIMLVLWVLILRGIAIEFR
;
A
#
# COMPACT_ATOMS: atom_id res chain seq x y z
N MET A 1 -18.43 1.01 21.44
CA MET A 1 -17.07 1.40 20.99
C MET A 1 -16.67 0.75 19.67
N GLU A 2 -17.23 -0.40 19.28
CA GLU A 2 -16.88 -1.09 18.03
C GLU A 2 -17.06 -0.20 16.78
N THR A 3 -18.14 0.58 16.71
CA THR A 3 -18.39 1.52 15.60
C THR A 3 -17.29 2.57 15.44
N LEU A 4 -16.71 3.05 16.55
CA LEU A 4 -15.61 4.02 16.52
C LEU A 4 -14.35 3.36 15.95
N TRP A 5 -13.99 2.17 16.44
CA TRP A 5 -12.84 1.42 15.94
C TRP A 5 -12.99 1.03 14.47
N PHE A 6 -14.21 0.66 14.06
CA PHE A 6 -14.52 0.41 12.66
C PHE A 6 -14.35 1.68 11.81
N ALA A 7 -14.85 2.83 12.27
CA ALA A 7 -14.68 4.09 11.56
C ALA A 7 -13.19 4.48 11.42
N ILE A 8 -12.39 4.30 12.47
CA ILE A 8 -10.95 4.52 12.44
C ILE A 8 -10.30 3.60 11.39
N ALA A 9 -10.57 2.29 11.44
CA ALA A 9 -10.02 1.34 10.48
C ALA A 9 -10.43 1.69 9.03
N ALA A 10 -11.70 2.04 8.81
CA ALA A 10 -12.20 2.43 7.49
C ALA A 10 -11.52 3.70 6.96
N VAL A 11 -11.31 4.71 7.82
CA VAL A 11 -10.58 5.94 7.44
C VAL A 11 -9.12 5.63 7.11
N MET A 12 -8.45 4.79 7.89
CA MET A 12 -7.05 4.42 7.62
C MET A 12 -6.91 3.68 6.28
N VAL A 13 -7.81 2.74 5.99
CA VAL A 13 -7.85 2.05 4.70
C VAL A 13 -8.18 3.02 3.56
N ALA A 14 -9.12 3.95 3.76
CA ALA A 14 -9.43 4.95 2.75
C ALA A 14 -8.24 5.87 2.44
N ILE A 15 -7.51 6.32 3.46
CA ILE A 15 -6.29 7.11 3.30
C ILE A 15 -5.24 6.30 2.56
N TYR A 16 -5.01 5.03 2.95
CA TYR A 16 -4.10 4.14 2.25
C TYR A 16 -4.45 4.01 0.75
N VAL A 17 -5.72 3.76 0.44
CA VAL A 17 -6.18 3.61 -0.96
C VAL A 17 -5.98 4.88 -1.77
N VAL A 18 -6.18 6.06 -1.18
CA VAL A 18 -5.99 7.34 -1.89
C VAL A 18 -4.50 7.64 -2.07
N MET A 19 -3.69 7.48 -1.01
CA MET A 19 -2.27 7.84 -1.02
C MET A 19 -1.44 6.82 -1.81
N ASP A 20 -1.49 5.54 -1.44
CA ASP A 20 -0.74 4.48 -2.13
C ASP A 20 -1.34 4.15 -3.51
N GLY A 21 -2.63 4.47 -3.72
CA GLY A 21 -3.27 4.37 -5.04
C GLY A 21 -2.67 5.32 -6.08
N PHE A 22 -2.17 6.49 -5.66
CA PHE A 22 -1.38 7.36 -6.54
C PHE A 22 -0.06 6.69 -6.94
N ASP A 23 0.64 6.06 -6.00
CA ASP A 23 1.92 5.39 -6.27
C ASP A 23 1.75 4.20 -7.22
N PHE A 24 0.74 3.35 -6.98
CA PHE A 24 0.39 2.26 -7.90
C PHE A 24 -0.08 2.77 -9.26
N GLY A 25 -0.85 3.86 -9.28
CA GLY A 25 -1.32 4.48 -10.52
C GLY A 25 -0.16 5.01 -11.36
N ALA A 26 0.75 5.77 -10.76
CA ALA A 26 1.95 6.27 -11.41
C ALA A 26 2.87 5.11 -11.85
N GLY A 27 3.03 4.09 -11.00
CA GLY A 27 3.78 2.86 -11.28
C GLY A 27 3.17 1.99 -12.39
N ALA A 28 1.85 1.98 -12.60
CA ALA A 28 1.23 1.29 -13.72
C ALA A 28 1.31 2.12 -15.01
N LEU A 29 1.04 3.42 -14.91
CA LEU A 29 0.94 4.31 -16.04
C LEU A 29 2.30 4.69 -16.66
N HIS A 30 3.40 4.59 -15.91
CA HIS A 30 4.73 4.95 -16.41
C HIS A 30 5.13 4.17 -17.67
N LEU A 31 4.63 2.94 -17.86
CA LEU A 31 4.91 2.13 -19.05
C LEU A 31 4.28 2.71 -20.33
N TRP A 32 3.18 3.47 -20.21
CA TRP A 32 2.49 4.08 -21.35
C TRP A 32 2.79 5.57 -21.51
N VAL A 33 3.00 6.29 -20.41
CA VAL A 33 3.18 7.74 -20.39
C VAL A 33 4.65 8.14 -20.55
N ALA A 34 5.60 7.35 -20.04
CA ALA A 34 7.03 7.67 -20.08
C ALA A 34 7.78 6.80 -21.10
N ARG A 35 8.00 7.36 -22.29
CA ARG A 35 8.68 6.70 -23.41
C ARG A 35 10.19 6.83 -23.33
N GLU A 36 10.68 7.90 -22.74
CA GLU A 36 12.12 8.14 -22.54
C GLU A 36 12.57 7.85 -21.10
N ASP A 37 13.84 7.47 -20.93
CA ASP A 37 14.43 7.22 -19.60
C ASP A 37 14.34 8.45 -18.68
N ARG A 38 14.38 9.65 -19.25
CA ARG A 38 14.22 10.90 -18.50
C ARG A 38 12.83 11.03 -17.91
N GLU A 39 11.79 10.75 -18.70
CA GLU A 39 10.39 10.79 -18.24
C GLU A 39 10.14 9.73 -17.17
N ARG A 40 10.72 8.53 -17.33
CA ARG A 40 10.62 7.45 -16.33
C ARG A 40 11.22 7.86 -14.99
N ARG A 41 12.37 8.54 -15.01
CA ARG A 41 12.98 9.11 -13.80
C ARG A 41 12.11 10.20 -13.16
N GLN A 42 11.39 11.00 -13.95
CA GLN A 42 10.48 12.01 -13.40
C GLN A 42 9.29 11.38 -12.67
N VAL A 43 8.71 10.31 -13.21
CA VAL A 43 7.63 9.58 -12.52
C VAL A 43 8.14 9.00 -11.20
N LEU A 44 9.31 8.35 -11.21
CA LEU A 44 9.90 7.78 -10.01
C LEU A 44 10.24 8.85 -8.96
N ALA A 45 10.77 10.01 -9.38
CA ALA A 45 11.08 11.13 -8.49
C ALA A 45 9.82 11.75 -7.84
N ALA A 46 8.65 11.60 -8.46
CA ALA A 46 7.38 12.04 -7.88
C ALA A 46 6.87 11.10 -6.77
N ILE A 47 7.18 9.81 -6.85
CA ILE A 47 6.77 8.77 -5.90
C ILE A 47 7.77 8.65 -4.73
N GLY A 48 9.07 8.69 -5.05
CA GLY A 48 10.18 8.37 -4.13
C GLY A 48 10.12 9.03 -2.74
N PRO A 49 9.79 10.33 -2.60
CA PRO A 49 9.74 10.98 -1.28
C PRO A 49 8.56 10.55 -0.39
N PHE A 50 7.51 9.95 -0.96
CA PHE A 50 6.23 9.78 -0.27
C PHE A 50 5.80 8.31 -0.09
N TRP A 51 6.27 7.39 -0.93
CA TRP A 51 5.78 6.01 -0.93
C TRP A 51 5.92 5.30 0.42
N ASP A 52 7.06 5.47 1.11
CA ASP A 52 7.30 4.85 2.42
C ASP A 52 6.32 5.38 3.49
N ALA A 53 5.99 6.68 3.44
CA ALA A 53 4.98 7.28 4.31
C ALA A 53 3.56 6.78 3.99
N ASN A 54 3.28 6.46 2.72
CA ASN A 54 1.98 5.96 2.29
C ASN A 54 1.74 4.52 2.80
N GLU A 55 2.77 3.68 2.82
CA GLU A 55 2.67 2.29 3.33
C GLU A 55 2.34 2.21 4.82
N VAL A 56 2.71 3.22 5.61
CA VAL A 56 2.41 3.27 7.06
C VAL A 56 0.91 3.11 7.33
N TRP A 57 0.05 3.63 6.45
CA TRP A 57 -1.40 3.53 6.63
C TRP A 57 -1.92 2.10 6.53
N LEU A 58 -1.32 1.26 5.67
CA LEU A 58 -1.64 -0.16 5.59
C LEU A 58 -1.22 -0.87 6.88
N LEU A 59 0.00 -0.60 7.34
CA LEU A 59 0.56 -1.20 8.54
C LEU A 59 -0.26 -0.84 9.78
N ALA A 60 -0.60 0.44 9.91
CA ALA A 60 -1.37 0.96 11.02
C ALA A 60 -2.83 0.44 10.98
N GLY A 61 -3.43 0.33 9.79
CA GLY A 61 -4.73 -0.31 9.61
C GLY A 61 -4.73 -1.79 10.04
N GLY A 62 -3.67 -2.53 9.69
CA GLY A 62 -3.43 -3.89 10.18
C GLY A 62 -3.30 -3.96 11.71
N GLY A 63 -2.60 -3.00 12.32
CA GLY A 63 -2.48 -2.88 13.78
C GLY A 63 -3.83 -2.63 14.47
N VAL A 64 -4.68 -1.76 13.89
CA VAL A 64 -6.05 -1.54 14.40
C VAL A 64 -6.90 -2.79 14.28
N LEU A 65 -6.82 -3.52 13.16
CA LEU A 65 -7.51 -4.81 13.00
C LEU A 65 -7.03 -5.84 14.01
N PHE A 66 -5.73 -5.91 14.30
CA PHE A 66 -5.18 -6.80 15.33
C PHE A 66 -5.73 -6.49 16.72
N LEU A 67 -5.79 -5.21 17.10
CA LEU A 67 -6.22 -4.78 18.43
C LEU A 67 -7.73 -4.81 18.63
N ALA A 68 -8.49 -4.27 17.67
CA ALA A 68 -9.94 -4.09 17.81
C ALA A 68 -10.76 -5.23 17.18
N PHE A 69 -10.24 -5.93 16.17
CA PHE A 69 -10.97 -6.96 15.41
C PHE A 69 -10.14 -8.23 15.14
N PRO A 70 -9.56 -8.89 16.17
CA PRO A 70 -8.60 -9.98 15.99
C PRO A 70 -9.17 -11.17 15.20
N LYS A 71 -10.47 -11.46 15.33
CA LYS A 71 -11.14 -12.53 14.56
C LYS A 71 -11.21 -12.23 13.06
N VAL A 72 -11.44 -10.96 12.70
CA VAL A 72 -11.46 -10.51 11.29
C VAL A 72 -10.06 -10.63 10.70
N LEU A 73 -9.04 -10.17 11.44
CA LEU A 73 -7.65 -10.30 11.00
C LEU A 73 -7.25 -11.77 10.83
N ALA A 74 -7.52 -12.63 11.82
CA ALA A 74 -7.14 -14.03 11.78
C ALA A 74 -7.82 -14.78 10.62
N SER A 75 -9.14 -14.59 10.44
CA SER A 75 -9.88 -15.21 9.33
C SER A 75 -9.46 -14.66 7.97
N GLY A 76 -9.16 -13.36 7.86
CA GLY A 76 -8.64 -12.74 6.64
C GLY A 76 -7.26 -13.27 6.26
N LEU A 77 -6.30 -13.26 7.21
CA LEU A 77 -4.93 -13.73 6.98
C LEU A 77 -4.88 -15.22 6.61
N SER A 78 -5.67 -16.07 7.28
CA SER A 78 -5.71 -17.51 7.01
C SER A 78 -6.52 -17.86 5.76
N GLY A 79 -7.67 -17.21 5.55
CA GLY A 79 -8.55 -17.46 4.41
C GLY A 79 -7.98 -16.95 3.08
N PHE A 80 -7.23 -15.85 3.11
CA PHE A 80 -6.60 -15.25 1.93
C PHE A 80 -5.08 -15.38 1.95
N TYR A 81 -4.54 -16.40 2.61
CA TYR A 81 -3.10 -16.57 2.83
C TYR A 81 -2.26 -16.37 1.57
N LEU A 82 -2.61 -17.09 0.48
CA LEU A 82 -1.85 -16.99 -0.77
C LEU A 82 -1.93 -15.59 -1.40
N ALA A 83 -3.13 -14.99 -1.41
CA ALA A 83 -3.33 -13.67 -1.98
C ALA A 83 -2.55 -12.59 -1.20
N ILE A 84 -2.59 -12.65 0.13
CA ILE A 84 -1.84 -11.73 1.00
C ILE A 84 -0.34 -11.92 0.82
N MET A 85 0.12 -13.18 0.72
CA MET A 85 1.55 -13.46 0.48
C MET A 85 2.02 -12.87 -0.86
N LEU A 86 1.21 -12.96 -1.92
CA LEU A 86 1.52 -12.32 -3.20
C LEU A 86 1.59 -10.80 -3.08
N VAL A 87 0.65 -10.18 -2.37
CA VAL A 87 0.67 -8.73 -2.11
C VAL A 87 1.95 -8.33 -1.38
N LEU A 88 2.34 -9.07 -0.33
CA LEU A 88 3.58 -8.80 0.41
C LEU A 88 4.81 -8.89 -0.49
N TRP A 89 4.90 -9.91 -1.34
CA TRP A 89 6.02 -10.02 -2.30
C TRP A 89 6.07 -8.84 -3.27
N VAL A 90 4.91 -8.41 -3.80
CA VAL A 90 4.84 -7.26 -4.70
C VAL A 90 5.27 -5.97 -4.00
N LEU A 91 4.84 -5.76 -2.75
CA LEU A 91 5.25 -4.59 -1.95
C LEU A 91 6.76 -4.59 -1.68
N ILE A 92 7.34 -5.74 -1.31
CA ILE A 92 8.79 -5.88 -1.12
C ILE A 92 9.55 -5.56 -2.41
N LEU A 93 9.14 -6.14 -3.54
CA LEU A 93 9.77 -5.89 -4.83
C LEU A 93 9.64 -4.43 -5.26
N ARG A 94 8.50 -3.77 -4.95
CA ARG A 94 8.30 -2.34 -5.20
C ARG A 94 9.30 -1.50 -4.41
N GLY A 95 9.43 -1.74 -3.11
CA GLY A 95 10.39 -1.00 -2.27
C GLY A 95 11.82 -1.17 -2.77
N ILE A 96 12.21 -2.39 -3.12
CA ILE A 96 13.52 -2.68 -3.72
C ILE A 96 13.70 -1.91 -5.05
N ALA A 97 12.69 -1.94 -5.93
CA ALA A 97 12.79 -1.29 -7.24
C ALA A 97 12.89 0.24 -7.17
N ILE A 98 12.34 0.87 -6.12
CA ILE A 98 12.40 2.33 -5.93
C ILE A 98 13.71 2.73 -5.27
N GLU A 99 14.16 2.03 -4.22
CA GLU A 99 15.35 2.40 -3.44
C GLU A 99 16.67 2.11 -4.18
N PHE A 100 16.72 1.03 -4.96
CA PHE A 100 17.94 0.59 -5.64
C PHE A 100 18.09 1.12 -7.08
N ARG A 101 17.27 2.07 -7.53
CA ARG A 101 17.25 2.58 -8.91
C ARG A 101 17.57 4.07 -9.00
#